data_AF-A0A8T7HGE2-F1
#
_entry.id   AF-A0A8T7HGE2-F1
#
_cell.length_a   1.000
_cell.length_b   1.000
_cell.length_c   1.000
_cell.angle_alpha   90.00
_cell.angle_beta   90.00
_cell.angle_gamma   90.00
#
_symmetry.space_group_name_H-M   'P 1'
#
loop_
_entity.id
_entity.type
_entity.pdbx_description
1 polymer ?
#
loop_
_entity_poly.entity_id
_entity_poly.type
_entity_poly.pdbx_seq_one_letter_code
_entity_poly.pdbx_strand_id
1 'polypeptide(L)' 'MPTHGSLTKAGKVRGQTPKVEGKVRKSRSPRIKSKRSFKTRIVLNRTVGQKWDKIVRIR' A
#
# COMPACT_ATOMS: atom_id res chain seq x y z
N MET A 1 -29.73 -21.18 -28.28
CA MET A 1 -28.81 -20.32 -27.51
C MET A 1 -27.61 -21.16 -27.10
N PRO A 2 -26.37 -20.81 -27.46
CA PRO A 2 -25.21 -21.58 -27.01
C PRO A 2 -25.06 -21.42 -25.50
N THR A 3 -25.20 -22.51 -24.76
CA THR A 3 -25.17 -22.57 -23.29
C THR A 3 -23.76 -22.43 -22.73
N HIS A 4 -22.72 -22.60 -23.56
CA HIS A 4 -21.33 -22.66 -23.14
C HIS A 4 -20.50 -21.59 -23.86
N GLY A 5 -19.98 -20.63 -23.09
CA GLY A 5 -19.04 -19.61 -23.58
C GLY A 5 -17.61 -20.15 -23.76
N SER A 6 -16.76 -19.42 -24.48
CA SER A 6 -15.37 -19.81 -24.71
C SER A 6 -14.54 -19.76 -23.42
N LEU A 7 -14.03 -20.91 -22.98
CA LEU A 7 -13.15 -21.03 -21.80
C LEU A 7 -11.71 -20.53 -22.05
N THR A 8 -11.36 -20.21 -23.30
CA THR A 8 -9.99 -19.90 -23.74
C THR A 8 -9.38 -18.65 -23.08
N LYS A 9 -10.21 -17.76 -22.52
CA LYS A 9 -9.76 -16.53 -21.86
C LYS A 9 -9.54 -16.70 -20.35
N ALA A 10 -9.86 -17.86 -19.78
CA ALA A 10 -9.74 -18.09 -18.35
C ALA A 10 -8.28 -17.94 -17.90
N GLY A 11 -8.03 -17.08 -16.91
CA GLY A 11 -6.70 -16.90 -16.33
C GLY A 11 -5.65 -16.19 -17.20
N LYS A 12 -5.98 -15.75 -18.43
CA LYS A 12 -5.04 -15.12 -19.38
C LYS A 12 -4.20 -14.01 -18.72
N VAL A 13 -4.86 -13.07 -18.05
CA VAL A 13 -4.19 -11.93 -17.43
C VAL A 13 -3.25 -12.37 -16.31
N ARG A 14 -3.66 -13.34 -15.50
CA ARG A 14 -2.86 -13.87 -14.38
C ARG A 14 -1.62 -14.63 -14.85
N GLY A 15 -1.72 -15.34 -15.98
CA GLY A 15 -0.58 -16.04 -16.60
C GLY A 15 0.37 -15.12 -17.35
N GLN A 16 -0.14 -14.01 -17.90
CA GLN A 16 0.68 -12.99 -18.56
C GLN A 16 1.47 -12.14 -17.56
N THR A 17 0.98 -11.94 -16.34
CA THR A 17 1.68 -11.15 -15.33
C THR A 17 2.87 -11.92 -14.75
N PRO A 18 4.12 -11.41 -14.85
CA PRO A 18 5.27 -12.04 -14.22
C PRO A 18 5.12 -12.02 -12.69
N LYS A 19 5.58 -13.08 -12.02
CA LYS A 19 5.55 -13.15 -10.57
C LYS A 19 6.61 -12.21 -9.99
N VAL A 20 6.16 -11.23 -9.20
CA VAL A 20 7.06 -10.34 -8.44
C VAL A 20 7.11 -10.80 -6.98
N GLU A 21 8.32 -10.93 -6.44
CA GLU A 21 8.53 -11.29 -5.04
C GLU A 21 8.22 -10.14 -4.07
N GLY A 22 7.73 -10.50 -2.88
CA GLY A 22 7.47 -9.54 -1.82
C GLY A 22 8.77 -9.03 -1.20
N LYS A 23 8.91 -7.72 -1.03
CA LYS A 23 10.02 -7.14 -0.26
C LYS A 23 9.93 -7.56 1.20
N VAL A 24 11.04 -7.99 1.81
CA VAL A 24 11.12 -8.27 3.24
C VAL A 24 10.82 -6.98 4.03
N ARG A 25 9.80 -7.02 4.90
CA ARG A 25 9.42 -5.88 5.75
C ARG A 25 9.49 -6.30 7.22
N LYS A 26 10.33 -5.62 8.01
CA LYS A 26 10.35 -5.77 9.47
C LYS A 26 9.47 -4.71 10.12
N SER A 27 8.43 -5.13 10.82
CA SER A 27 7.62 -4.24 11.66
C SER A 27 8.36 -3.91 12.95
N ARG A 28 8.21 -2.68 13.44
CA ARG A 28 8.70 -2.29 14.77
C ARG A 28 7.72 -2.73 15.85
N SER A 29 8.20 -2.88 17.08
CA SER A 29 7.33 -3.12 18.23
C SER A 29 6.27 -2.01 18.39
N PRO A 30 5.09 -2.33 18.95
CA PRO A 30 3.97 -1.38 19.05
C PRO A 30 4.34 -0.07 19.73
N ARG A 31 5.13 -0.12 20.82
CA ARG A 31 5.61 1.07 21.55
C ARG A 31 6.39 2.03 20.65
N ILE A 32 7.32 1.49 19.84
CA ILE A 32 8.14 2.29 18.93
C ILE A 32 7.29 2.83 17.77
N LYS A 33 6.33 2.05 17.27
CA LYS A 33 5.38 2.47 16.23
C LYS A 33 4.53 3.65 16.72
N SER A 34 4.00 3.59 17.94
CA SER A 34 3.21 4.65 18.54
C SER A 34 4.04 5.92 18.77
N LYS A 35 5.23 5.80 19.39
CA LYS A 35 6.16 6.94 19.60
C LYS A 35 6.53 7.65 18.30
N ARG A 36 6.82 6.89 17.24
CA ARG A 36 7.13 7.48 15.91
C ARG A 36 5.92 8.19 15.31
N SER A 37 4.73 7.60 15.42
CA SER A 37 3.50 8.19 14.91
C SER A 37 3.17 9.50 15.63
N PHE A 38 3.29 9.53 16.96
CA PHE A 38 3.15 10.74 17.76
C PHE A 38 4.15 11.82 17.32
N LYS A 39 5.44 11.49 17.21
CA LYS A 39 6.46 12.44 16.75
C LYS A 39 6.11 13.00 15.37
N THR A 40 5.71 12.16 14.42
CA THR A 40 5.37 12.63 13.07
C THR A 40 4.12 13.48 13.01
N ARG A 41 3.07 13.16 13.79
CA ARG A 41 1.76 13.82 13.70
C ARG A 41 1.66 15.05 14.58
N ILE A 42 2.22 15.01 15.79
CA ILE A 42 2.05 16.05 16.81
C ILE A 42 3.26 16.96 16.86
N VAL A 43 4.47 16.40 16.97
CA VAL A 43 5.69 17.23 17.07
C VAL A 43 6.04 17.88 15.74
N LEU A 44 5.87 17.13 14.63
CA LEU A 44 6.21 17.60 13.29
C LEU A 44 4.99 18.09 12.49
N ASN A 45 3.78 18.04 13.05
CA ASN A 45 2.52 18.44 12.41
C ASN A 45 2.32 17.89 10.98
N ARG A 46 2.73 16.64 10.71
CA ARG A 46 2.58 16.03 9.37
C ARG A 46 1.24 15.34 9.20
N THR A 47 0.67 15.44 8.01
CA THR A 47 -0.56 14.74 7.63
C THR A 47 -0.36 13.23 7.62
N VAL A 48 -1.42 12.50 7.98
CA VAL A 48 -1.44 11.04 7.91
C VAL A 48 -1.49 10.60 6.45
N GLY A 49 -0.58 9.70 6.06
CA GLY A 49 -0.61 9.06 4.73
C GLY A 49 0.36 9.64 3.70
N GLN A 50 0.81 10.89 3.83
CA GLN A 50 1.72 11.51 2.87
C GLN A 50 3.07 11.83 3.52
N LYS A 51 4.09 11.00 3.22
CA LYS A 51 5.47 11.23 3.69
C LYS A 51 6.19 12.38 2.95
N TRP A 52 5.60 12.87 1.87
CA TRP A 52 6.21 13.81 0.94
C TRP A 52 5.71 15.25 1.10
N ASP A 53 4.59 15.46 1.80
CA ASP A 53 4.09 16.80 2.07
C ASP A 53 4.87 17.37 3.27
N LYS A 54 5.82 18.26 2.98
CA LYS A 54 6.72 18.82 3.99
C LYS A 54 6.09 19.93 4.83
N ILE A 55 4.93 20.46 4.42
CA ILE A 55 4.30 21.60 5.09
C ILE A 55 2.80 21.40 4.91
N VAL A 56 2.04 21.50 6.01
CA VAL A 56 0.60 21.69 5.95
C VAL A 56 0.37 22.93 5.09
N ARG A 57 0.04 22.76 3.81
CA ARG A 57 -0.49 23.85 3.00
C ARG A 57 -1.86 24.14 3.59
N ILE A 58 -1.90 25.02 4.58
CA ILE A 58 -3.14 25.66 5.00
C ILE A 58 -3.60 26.47 3.79
N ARG A 59 -4.58 25.92 3.08
CA ARG A 59 -5.63 26.67 2.40
C ARG A 59 -6.93 25.98 2.72
#